data_AF-A0A4R8HLV7-F1
#
_entry.id   AF-A0A4R8HLV7-F1
#
_cell.length_a   1.000
_cell.length_b   1.000
_cell.length_c   1.000
_cell.angle_alpha   90.00
_cell.angle_beta   90.00
_cell.angle_gamma   90.00
#
_symmetry.space_group_name_H-M   'P 1'
#
loop_
_entity.id
_entity.type
_entity.pdbx_description
1 polymer ?
#
loop_
_entity_poly.entity_id
_entity_poly.type
_entity_poly.pdbx_seq_one_letter_code
_entity_poly.pdbx_strand_id
1 'polypeptide(L)'
;MDSSFTTVAPLRHGQISCVACFPPGHELGVAYEADGWRVDNNPGYWGAASPEVLVLGFSKGANQRGGMPFDQIAFNNARGNLKEILTALGFIVAGADIDACFTSAETRIGFASVVRCGLGMQVEAGKYTTSGKVVRSAIAPSSPVRRFFDGCTEQFLKHLPESVRVVVFLGLDRPYVGALFERMKQLHKSINRVSELAYRTEDVTFVHVIHPSPLATSHRQEWLLDDTSSLAESRREVCRALANSKPEEKASNQSFPTSTPSEVEMNLALPAGICRSVPVTEGGLENDYIRLTDVMDFFPADAVGGASAKHRARMLLRITFAPGETITTDIDGSKKILRERGAVRRFLGLSGATARDTVEIIKTDAAAYTLRIAKRMQR
;
A
#
# COMPACT_ATOMS: atom_id res chain seq x y z
N MET A 1 -14.68 31.58 29.96
CA MET A 1 -13.38 31.20 30.52
C MET A 1 -13.53 29.81 31.09
N ASP A 2 -13.18 28.81 30.29
CA ASP A 2 -12.48 27.57 30.69
C ASP A 2 -12.27 26.77 29.40
N SER A 3 -11.25 27.17 28.64
CA SER A 3 -10.70 26.34 27.57
C SER A 3 -9.48 25.68 28.16
N SER A 4 -9.71 24.69 29.03
CA SER A 4 -8.68 23.73 29.37
C SER A 4 -8.41 22.93 28.11
N PHE A 5 -7.32 23.27 27.41
CA PHE A 5 -6.77 22.43 26.36
C PHE A 5 -6.37 21.11 27.02
N THR A 6 -7.25 20.12 26.96
CA THR A 6 -6.93 18.77 27.40
C THR A 6 -5.98 18.18 26.37
N THR A 7 -4.68 18.35 26.59
CA THR A 7 -3.65 17.71 25.77
C THR A 7 -3.88 16.20 25.81
N VAL A 8 -4.20 15.63 24.64
CA VAL A 8 -4.32 14.18 24.49
C VAL A 8 -2.94 13.59 24.77
N ALA A 9 -2.87 12.66 25.73
CA ALA A 9 -1.62 12.01 26.07
C ALA A 9 -0.99 11.37 24.81
N PRO A 10 0.35 11.41 24.68
CA PRO A 10 1.04 10.79 23.54
C PRO A 10 0.71 9.31 23.47
N LEU A 11 0.61 8.78 22.25
CA LEU A 11 0.42 7.36 22.04
C LEU A 11 1.67 6.63 22.53
N ARG A 12 1.49 5.48 23.16
CA ARG A 12 2.61 4.68 23.66
C ARG A 12 2.66 3.38 22.90
N HIS A 13 3.79 3.12 22.25
CA HIS A 13 4.11 1.81 21.72
C HIS A 13 3.96 0.78 22.85
N GLY A 14 3.15 -0.25 22.63
CA GLY A 14 2.91 -1.31 23.61
C GLY A 14 1.45 -1.73 23.73
N GLN A 15 1.23 -2.68 24.64
CA GLN A 15 -0.12 -3.07 25.06
C GLN A 15 -0.83 -1.91 25.75
N ILE A 16 -2.14 -1.80 25.51
CA ILE A 16 -2.98 -0.78 26.14
C ILE A 16 -3.74 -1.43 27.29
N SER A 17 -3.72 -0.83 28.47
CA SER A 17 -4.54 -1.29 29.60
C SER A 17 -5.95 -0.74 29.46
N CYS A 18 -6.81 -1.39 28.67
CA CYS A 18 -8.20 -0.96 28.47
C CYS A 18 -9.19 -2.12 28.70
N VAL A 19 -10.20 -1.88 29.53
CA VAL A 19 -11.32 -2.80 29.82
C VAL A 19 -12.69 -2.13 29.62
N ALA A 20 -12.72 -0.93 29.04
CA ALA A 20 -13.89 -0.03 29.06
C ALA A 20 -15.17 -0.62 28.41
N CYS A 21 -15.02 -1.52 27.43
CA CYS A 21 -16.14 -2.13 26.70
C CYS A 21 -16.58 -3.49 27.28
N PHE A 22 -15.91 -3.97 28.34
CA PHE A 22 -16.14 -5.27 28.95
C PHE A 22 -16.98 -5.16 30.22
N PRO A 23 -17.63 -6.25 30.66
CA PRO A 23 -18.31 -6.29 31.95
C PRO A 23 -17.38 -5.97 33.12
N PRO A 24 -17.91 -5.44 34.24
CA PRO A 24 -17.14 -5.25 35.46
C PRO A 24 -16.39 -6.51 35.88
N GLY A 25 -15.13 -6.36 36.30
CA GLY A 25 -14.27 -7.47 36.72
C GLY A 25 -13.60 -8.23 35.59
N HIS A 26 -13.77 -7.83 34.32
CA HIS A 26 -13.04 -8.45 33.22
C HIS A 26 -11.55 -8.07 33.23
N GLU A 27 -10.69 -9.05 33.03
CA GLU A 27 -9.23 -8.89 33.08
C GLU A 27 -8.62 -8.70 31.68
N LEU A 28 -7.44 -8.06 31.64
CA LEU A 28 -6.67 -7.90 30.40
C LEU A 28 -6.16 -9.27 29.92
N GLY A 29 -6.19 -9.50 28.61
CA GLY A 29 -5.75 -10.75 27.98
C GLY A 29 -6.77 -11.89 28.04
N VAL A 30 -7.85 -11.74 28.81
CA VAL A 30 -8.93 -12.73 28.89
C VAL A 30 -9.88 -12.53 27.71
N ALA A 31 -10.32 -13.65 27.12
CA ALA A 31 -11.33 -13.60 26.07
C ALA A 31 -12.73 -13.50 26.67
N TYR A 32 -13.57 -12.67 26.07
CA TYR A 32 -15.00 -12.58 26.36
C TYR A 32 -15.78 -13.25 25.24
N GLU A 33 -16.59 -14.25 25.58
CA GLU A 33 -17.44 -14.96 24.63
C GLU A 33 -18.92 -14.74 24.96
N ALA A 34 -19.67 -14.20 23.99
CA ALA A 34 -21.10 -13.95 24.15
C ALA A 34 -21.77 -13.85 22.77
N ASP A 35 -23.01 -14.35 22.66
CA ASP A 35 -23.89 -14.18 21.49
C ASP A 35 -23.25 -14.56 20.14
N GLY A 36 -22.47 -15.64 20.12
CA GLY A 36 -21.77 -16.11 18.92
C GLY A 36 -20.53 -15.28 18.56
N TRP A 37 -20.01 -14.48 19.49
CA TRP A 37 -18.79 -13.72 19.33
C TRP A 37 -17.75 -14.08 20.37
N ARG A 38 -16.48 -13.99 19.95
CA ARG A 38 -15.32 -13.98 20.82
C ARG A 38 -14.61 -12.65 20.67
N VAL A 39 -14.32 -12.00 21.79
CA VAL A 39 -13.55 -10.77 21.88
C VAL A 39 -12.31 -11.02 22.74
N ASP A 40 -11.12 -10.96 22.14
CA ASP A 40 -9.86 -11.09 22.90
C ASP A 40 -9.44 -9.70 23.40
N ASN A 41 -9.41 -9.51 24.71
CA ASN A 41 -9.01 -8.23 25.32
C ASN A 41 -7.49 -8.02 25.24
N ASN A 42 -7.00 -7.66 24.06
CA ASN A 42 -5.58 -7.47 23.79
C ASN A 42 -5.27 -6.16 23.03
N PRO A 43 -5.83 -5.01 23.43
CA PRO A 43 -5.61 -3.76 22.72
C PRO A 43 -4.13 -3.36 22.72
N GLY A 44 -3.69 -2.74 21.63
CA GLY A 44 -2.28 -2.41 21.43
C GLY A 44 -2.09 -1.32 20.39
N TYR A 45 -0.93 -0.68 20.47
CA TYR A 45 -0.46 0.36 19.56
C TYR A 45 1.01 0.12 19.23
N TRP A 46 1.38 0.35 17.97
CA TRP A 46 2.75 0.16 17.46
C TRP A 46 3.22 1.43 16.75
N GLY A 47 4.53 1.62 16.69
CA GLY A 47 5.15 2.75 16.01
C GLY A 47 5.30 4.00 16.86
N ALA A 48 5.25 5.16 16.20
CA ALA A 48 5.63 6.45 16.76
C ALA A 48 4.77 6.93 17.93
N ALA A 49 5.37 7.56 18.93
CA ALA A 49 4.60 8.13 20.05
C ALA A 49 3.77 9.36 19.66
N SER A 50 4.24 10.09 18.65
CA SER A 50 3.59 11.28 18.08
C SER A 50 3.48 11.13 16.56
N PRO A 51 2.60 10.24 16.07
CA PRO A 51 2.54 9.95 14.64
C PRO A 51 1.97 11.12 13.84
N GLU A 52 2.49 11.31 12.63
CA GLU A 52 1.88 12.13 11.59
C GLU A 52 0.79 11.34 10.84
N VAL A 53 1.05 10.04 10.64
CA VAL A 53 0.16 9.12 9.93
C VAL A 53 -0.25 7.98 10.86
N LEU A 54 -1.55 7.76 11.04
CA LEU A 54 -2.10 6.66 11.83
C LEU A 54 -2.78 5.63 10.92
N VAL A 55 -2.26 4.40 10.88
CA VAL A 55 -2.75 3.31 10.04
C VAL A 55 -3.59 2.33 10.86
N LEU A 56 -4.83 2.10 10.44
CA LEU A 56 -5.84 1.38 11.20
C LEU A 56 -6.44 0.21 10.41
N GLY A 57 -6.15 -1.01 10.87
CA GLY A 57 -6.93 -2.20 10.51
C GLY A 57 -8.31 -2.18 11.17
N PHE A 58 -9.18 -3.15 10.87
CA PHE A 58 -10.48 -3.21 11.55
C PHE A 58 -10.37 -3.74 12.99
N SER A 59 -9.84 -4.95 13.15
CA SER A 59 -9.59 -5.64 14.42
C SER A 59 -8.43 -6.61 14.27
N LYS A 60 -7.92 -7.17 15.37
CA LYS A 60 -6.87 -8.20 15.30
C LYS A 60 -7.41 -9.55 14.84
N GLY A 61 -6.72 -10.16 13.87
CA GLY A 61 -7.02 -11.49 13.34
C GLY A 61 -6.55 -12.65 14.22
N ALA A 62 -6.93 -13.87 13.84
CA ALA A 62 -6.61 -15.10 14.60
C ALA A 62 -5.10 -15.34 14.75
N ASN A 63 -4.30 -15.03 13.72
CA ASN A 63 -2.84 -15.24 13.71
C ASN A 63 -2.06 -14.24 14.58
N GLN A 64 -2.76 -13.33 15.25
CA GLN A 64 -2.21 -12.29 16.12
C GLN A 64 -2.54 -12.57 17.60
N ARG A 65 -2.90 -13.83 17.91
CA ARG A 65 -3.33 -14.31 19.23
C ARG A 65 -2.25 -15.25 19.80
N GLY A 66 -1.34 -14.73 20.62
CA GLY A 66 -0.46 -15.52 21.49
C GLY A 66 1.06 -15.41 21.22
N GLY A 67 1.84 -15.56 22.31
CA GLY A 67 3.27 -15.99 22.41
C GLY A 67 4.37 -15.20 21.71
N MET A 68 4.06 -14.42 20.68
CA MET A 68 5.05 -13.71 19.89
C MET A 68 5.46 -12.37 20.54
N PRO A 69 6.68 -11.88 20.26
CA PRO A 69 7.09 -10.54 20.65
C PRO A 69 6.06 -9.49 20.19
N PHE A 70 5.82 -8.47 21.01
CA PHE A 70 4.79 -7.48 20.76
C PHE A 70 4.92 -6.85 19.36
N ASP A 71 6.14 -6.53 18.95
CA ASP A 71 6.50 -5.92 17.66
C ASP A 71 6.23 -6.83 16.47
N GLN A 72 5.92 -8.12 16.67
CA GLN A 72 5.56 -9.07 15.62
C GLN A 72 4.04 -9.29 15.50
N ILE A 73 3.25 -8.77 16.45
CA ILE A 73 1.81 -9.02 16.51
C ILE A 73 1.08 -8.31 15.36
N ALA A 74 1.26 -7.00 15.21
CA ALA A 74 0.46 -6.21 14.28
C ALA A 74 0.73 -6.55 12.80
N PHE A 75 -0.35 -6.81 12.05
CA PHE A 75 -0.34 -7.18 10.63
C PHE A 75 0.58 -8.35 10.28
N ASN A 76 0.79 -9.28 11.21
CA ASN A 76 1.57 -10.48 10.96
C ASN A 76 1.11 -11.19 9.67
N ASN A 77 2.04 -11.61 8.83
CA ASN A 77 1.83 -12.17 7.49
C ASN A 77 1.20 -11.21 6.44
N ALA A 78 0.96 -9.94 6.76
CA ALA A 78 0.42 -8.93 5.85
C ALA A 78 1.33 -7.70 5.68
N ARG A 79 2.46 -7.63 6.39
CA ARG A 79 3.36 -6.46 6.37
C ARG A 79 3.95 -6.15 5.00
N GLY A 80 4.35 -7.17 4.23
CA GLY A 80 4.82 -6.95 2.85
C GLY A 80 3.76 -6.27 1.97
N ASN A 81 2.51 -6.72 2.05
CA ASN A 81 1.39 -6.10 1.33
C ASN A 81 1.11 -4.67 1.84
N LEU A 82 1.19 -4.46 3.16
CA LEU A 82 1.02 -3.13 3.75
C LEU A 82 2.14 -2.18 3.30
N LYS A 83 3.38 -2.67 3.19
CA LYS A 83 4.51 -1.91 2.67
C LYS A 83 4.23 -1.38 1.27
N GLU A 84 3.74 -2.24 0.36
CA GLU A 84 3.40 -1.83 -1.00
C GLU A 84 2.31 -0.75 -1.02
N ILE A 85 1.28 -0.88 -0.18
CA ILE A 85 0.20 0.12 -0.06
C ILE A 85 0.75 1.46 0.45
N LEU A 86 1.51 1.45 1.54
CA LEU A 86 2.07 2.68 2.12
C LEU A 86 3.11 3.34 1.21
N THR A 87 3.84 2.55 0.43
CA THR A 87 4.77 3.06 -0.59
C THR A 87 4.02 3.75 -1.71
N ALA A 88 2.94 3.15 -2.21
CA ALA A 88 2.11 3.74 -3.26
C ALA A 88 1.43 5.05 -2.85
N LEU A 89 1.22 5.26 -1.55
CA LEU A 89 0.69 6.51 -0.98
C LEU A 89 1.79 7.53 -0.62
N GLY A 90 3.08 7.16 -0.77
CA GLY A 90 4.21 8.03 -0.42
C GLY A 90 4.46 8.18 1.08
N PHE A 91 3.91 7.30 1.94
CA PHE A 91 4.15 7.34 3.37
C PHE A 91 5.48 6.71 3.78
N ILE A 92 5.95 5.70 3.03
CA ILE A 92 7.26 5.08 3.21
C ILE A 92 7.98 4.95 1.87
N VAL A 93 9.31 4.91 1.90
CA VAL A 93 10.13 4.69 0.70
C VAL A 93 10.18 3.20 0.34
N ALA A 94 10.32 2.87 -0.95
CA ALA A 94 10.28 1.48 -1.43
C ALA A 94 11.34 0.56 -0.78
N GLY A 95 12.50 1.12 -0.42
CA GLY A 95 13.58 0.41 0.27
C GLY A 95 13.40 0.26 1.78
N ALA A 96 12.38 0.88 2.39
CA ALA A 96 12.19 0.86 3.84
C ALA A 96 11.95 -0.57 4.35
N ASP A 97 12.50 -0.85 5.53
CA ASP A 97 12.12 -2.04 6.30
C ASP A 97 10.79 -1.76 6.99
N ILE A 98 9.74 -2.49 6.60
CA ILE A 98 8.40 -2.33 7.17
C ILE A 98 8.34 -2.81 8.62
N ASP A 99 9.19 -3.76 9.02
CA ASP A 99 9.19 -4.27 10.40
C ASP A 99 9.71 -3.22 11.39
N ALA A 100 10.66 -2.38 10.97
CA ALA A 100 11.15 -1.26 11.76
C ALA A 100 10.04 -0.26 12.14
N CYS A 101 9.05 -0.06 11.26
CA CYS A 101 7.90 0.82 11.51
C CYS A 101 6.99 0.32 12.64
N PHE A 102 7.05 -0.98 12.99
CA PHE A 102 6.26 -1.56 14.07
C PHE A 102 6.93 -1.49 15.43
N THR A 103 8.15 -0.95 15.52
CA THR A 103 8.92 -0.83 16.78
C THR A 103 8.67 0.52 17.47
N SER A 104 9.24 0.72 18.66
CA SER A 104 9.22 2.02 19.35
C SER A 104 10.19 3.06 18.75
N ALA A 105 11.05 2.66 17.81
CA ALA A 105 12.02 3.53 17.14
C ALA A 105 11.41 4.30 15.96
N GLU A 106 10.24 3.91 15.46
CA GLU A 106 9.51 4.65 14.43
C GLU A 106 9.12 6.05 14.93
N THR A 107 9.26 7.07 14.09
CA THR A 107 9.07 8.47 14.51
C THR A 107 7.88 9.15 13.87
N ARG A 108 7.30 8.57 12.82
CA ARG A 108 6.30 9.23 11.97
C ARG A 108 5.01 8.44 11.83
N ILE A 109 5.07 7.11 11.80
CA ILE A 109 3.88 6.27 11.54
C ILE A 109 3.45 5.52 12.79
N GLY A 110 2.15 5.56 13.07
CA GLY A 110 1.49 4.77 14.11
C GLY A 110 0.61 3.69 13.51
N PHE A 111 0.50 2.55 14.18
CA PHE A 111 -0.36 1.44 13.75
C PHE A 111 -1.24 0.95 14.88
N ALA A 112 -2.50 0.65 14.56
CA ALA A 112 -3.41 -0.04 15.46
C ALA A 112 -4.65 -0.57 14.69
N SER A 113 -5.76 -0.80 15.39
CA SER A 113 -7.03 -1.25 14.80
C SER A 113 -8.20 -0.40 15.28
N VAL A 114 -9.19 -0.12 14.42
CA VAL A 114 -10.39 0.66 14.76
C VAL A 114 -11.06 0.09 16.01
N VAL A 115 -11.32 -1.22 16.02
CA VAL A 115 -11.57 -1.97 17.24
C VAL A 115 -10.22 -2.47 17.75
N ARG A 116 -9.78 -1.96 18.90
CA ARG A 116 -8.45 -2.29 19.42
C ARG A 116 -8.32 -3.75 19.84
N CYS A 117 -9.41 -4.40 20.26
CA CYS A 117 -9.44 -5.80 20.65
C CYS A 117 -9.52 -6.75 19.43
N GLY A 118 -9.18 -8.02 19.63
CA GLY A 118 -9.41 -9.06 18.61
C GLY A 118 -10.89 -9.44 18.54
N LEU A 119 -11.45 -9.55 17.33
CA LEU A 119 -12.83 -10.01 17.13
C LEU A 119 -12.85 -11.32 16.36
N GLY A 120 -13.67 -12.27 16.81
CA GLY A 120 -13.98 -13.50 16.10
C GLY A 120 -15.49 -13.76 16.12
N MET A 121 -16.05 -14.08 14.96
CA MET A 121 -17.45 -14.48 14.83
C MET A 121 -17.52 -16.00 14.73
N GLN A 122 -18.42 -16.61 15.50
CA GLN A 122 -18.56 -18.05 15.55
C GLN A 122 -19.12 -18.58 14.22
N VAL A 123 -18.49 -19.63 13.70
CA VAL A 123 -18.96 -20.35 12.50
C VAL A 123 -19.45 -21.75 12.85
N GLU A 124 -18.86 -22.36 13.87
CA GLU A 124 -19.23 -23.65 14.45
C GLU A 124 -19.00 -23.59 15.97
N ALA A 125 -19.53 -24.53 16.75
CA ALA A 125 -19.29 -24.62 18.19
C ALA A 125 -17.77 -24.53 18.50
N GLY A 126 -17.36 -23.49 19.23
CA GLY A 126 -15.94 -23.26 19.60
C GLY A 126 -15.01 -22.78 18.46
N LYS A 127 -15.50 -22.57 17.24
CA LYS A 127 -14.70 -22.17 16.08
C LYS A 127 -15.08 -20.78 15.60
N TYR A 128 -14.09 -19.89 15.53
CA TYR A 128 -14.28 -18.48 15.22
C TYR A 128 -13.53 -18.07 13.95
N THR A 129 -14.19 -17.32 13.07
CA THR A 129 -13.55 -16.65 11.93
C THR A 129 -13.25 -15.18 12.26
N THR A 130 -12.15 -14.67 11.75
CA THR A 130 -11.74 -13.26 11.89
C THR A 130 -11.73 -12.52 10.56
N SER A 131 -12.31 -13.12 9.51
CA SER A 131 -12.34 -12.60 8.15
C SER A 131 -13.74 -12.72 7.53
N GLY A 132 -13.92 -12.23 6.30
CA GLY A 132 -15.20 -12.28 5.60
C GLY A 132 -16.23 -11.32 6.19
N LYS A 133 -17.36 -11.84 6.66
CA LYS A 133 -18.50 -11.03 7.12
C LYS A 133 -18.30 -10.35 8.48
N VAL A 134 -17.22 -10.68 9.20
CA VAL A 134 -16.95 -10.19 10.57
C VAL A 134 -17.07 -8.67 10.68
N VAL A 135 -16.46 -7.91 9.76
CA VAL A 135 -16.52 -6.43 9.78
C VAL A 135 -17.97 -5.94 9.70
N ARG A 136 -18.71 -6.39 8.69
CA ARG A 136 -20.11 -6.01 8.47
C ARG A 136 -21.00 -6.43 9.63
N SER A 137 -20.81 -7.63 10.17
CA SER A 137 -21.57 -8.13 11.30
C SER A 137 -21.25 -7.38 12.60
N ALA A 138 -20.01 -6.90 12.80
CA ALA A 138 -19.62 -6.17 13.99
C ALA A 138 -20.13 -4.72 14.00
N ILE A 139 -20.20 -4.07 12.83
CA ILE A 139 -20.70 -2.68 12.71
C ILE A 139 -22.23 -2.59 12.59
N ALA A 140 -22.92 -3.72 12.40
CA ALA A 140 -24.37 -3.73 12.31
C ALA A 140 -25.02 -3.16 13.60
N PRO A 141 -26.07 -2.33 13.52
CA PRO A 141 -26.69 -1.73 14.70
C PRO A 141 -27.22 -2.74 15.74
N SER A 142 -27.69 -3.90 15.30
CA SER A 142 -28.17 -4.98 16.17
C SER A 142 -27.06 -5.88 16.72
N SER A 143 -25.79 -5.62 16.38
CA SER A 143 -24.69 -6.50 16.76
C SER A 143 -24.35 -6.36 18.23
N PRO A 144 -24.23 -7.48 18.98
CA PRO A 144 -23.86 -7.44 20.41
C PRO A 144 -22.45 -6.89 20.63
N VAL A 145 -21.58 -6.96 19.61
CA VAL A 145 -20.22 -6.41 19.65
C VAL A 145 -20.10 -5.01 19.05
N ARG A 146 -21.20 -4.40 18.59
CA ARG A 146 -21.20 -3.02 18.07
C ARG A 146 -20.62 -2.02 19.08
N ARG A 147 -20.87 -2.26 20.38
CA ARG A 147 -20.34 -1.46 21.49
C ARG A 147 -18.80 -1.33 21.47
N PHE A 148 -18.08 -2.33 20.97
CA PHE A 148 -16.61 -2.26 20.86
C PHE A 148 -16.16 -1.32 19.73
N PHE A 149 -16.90 -1.27 18.62
CA PHE A 149 -16.68 -0.30 17.55
C PHE A 149 -17.00 1.12 18.04
N ASP A 150 -18.16 1.33 18.65
CA ASP A 150 -18.56 2.65 19.14
C ASP A 150 -17.62 3.16 20.25
N GLY A 151 -17.30 2.29 21.23
CA GLY A 151 -16.40 2.62 22.34
C GLY A 151 -14.96 2.88 21.91
N CYS A 152 -14.39 2.05 21.02
CA CYS A 152 -13.02 2.30 20.54
C CYS A 152 -12.92 3.55 19.67
N THR A 153 -13.92 3.82 18.82
CA THR A 153 -13.91 5.06 18.02
C THR A 153 -14.10 6.29 18.90
N GLU A 154 -14.96 6.24 19.92
CA GLU A 154 -15.09 7.31 20.93
C GLU A 154 -13.76 7.55 21.66
N GLN A 155 -13.12 6.48 22.14
CA GLN A 155 -11.94 6.59 22.98
C GLN A 155 -10.68 6.99 22.21
N PHE A 156 -10.52 6.51 20.96
CA PHE A 156 -9.25 6.64 20.24
C PHE A 156 -9.30 7.52 18.99
N LEU A 157 -10.50 7.87 18.49
CA LEU A 157 -10.64 8.69 17.27
C LEU A 157 -11.38 10.00 17.50
N LYS A 158 -12.06 10.19 18.64
CA LYS A 158 -12.69 11.48 18.98
C LYS A 158 -11.67 12.59 19.20
N HIS A 159 -10.59 12.27 19.91
CA HIS A 159 -9.49 13.17 20.18
C HIS A 159 -8.21 12.51 19.70
N LEU A 160 -7.73 12.95 18.54
CA LEU A 160 -6.45 12.49 17.99
C LEU A 160 -5.31 13.35 18.56
N PRO A 161 -4.09 12.80 18.70
CA PRO A 161 -2.92 13.61 18.98
C PRO A 161 -2.75 14.71 17.93
N GLU A 162 -2.32 15.91 18.35
CA GLU A 162 -2.15 17.07 17.47
C GLU A 162 -1.16 16.84 16.32
N SER A 163 -0.24 15.88 16.49
CA SER A 163 0.71 15.48 15.44
C SER A 163 0.03 14.79 14.27
N VAL A 164 -1.13 14.14 14.48
CA VAL A 164 -1.80 13.36 13.45
C VAL A 164 -2.36 14.29 12.38
N ARG A 165 -1.95 14.07 11.14
CA ARG A 165 -2.47 14.74 9.94
C ARG A 165 -3.27 13.80 9.05
N VAL A 166 -2.95 12.51 9.07
CA VAL A 166 -3.62 11.50 8.25
C VAL A 166 -4.01 10.29 9.06
N VAL A 167 -5.24 9.81 8.87
CA VAL A 167 -5.71 8.51 9.36
C VAL A 167 -6.06 7.62 8.18
N VAL A 168 -5.40 6.47 8.07
CA VAL A 168 -5.59 5.50 6.99
C VAL A 168 -6.41 4.32 7.53
N PHE A 169 -7.63 4.14 7.05
CA PHE A 169 -8.46 2.97 7.32
C PHE A 169 -8.22 1.89 6.26
N LEU A 170 -7.92 0.67 6.69
CA LEU A 170 -7.69 -0.47 5.79
C LEU A 170 -9.01 -1.21 5.51
N GLY A 171 -9.58 -0.97 4.33
CA GLY A 171 -10.78 -1.62 3.81
C GLY A 171 -11.60 -0.71 2.89
N LEU A 172 -12.02 -1.23 1.74
CA LEU A 172 -12.86 -0.51 0.75
C LEU A 172 -14.33 -0.97 0.74
N ASP A 173 -14.72 -1.79 1.71
CA ASP A 173 -16.09 -2.31 1.79
C ASP A 173 -17.09 -1.18 2.03
N ARG A 174 -18.05 -0.96 1.11
CA ARG A 174 -18.97 0.19 1.18
C ARG A 174 -19.71 0.33 2.52
N PRO A 175 -20.30 -0.74 3.11
CA PRO A 175 -20.87 -0.68 4.46
C PRO A 175 -19.88 -0.21 5.53
N TYR A 176 -18.63 -0.68 5.47
CA TYR A 176 -17.58 -0.27 6.41
C TYR A 176 -17.18 1.20 6.24
N VAL A 177 -16.95 1.64 5.00
CA VAL A 177 -16.63 3.04 4.68
C VAL A 177 -17.74 3.96 5.17
N GLY A 178 -19.00 3.61 4.88
CA GLY A 178 -20.17 4.37 5.32
C GLY A 178 -20.32 4.44 6.84
N ALA A 179 -20.17 3.30 7.54
CA ALA A 179 -20.29 3.26 8.99
C ALA A 179 -19.21 4.11 9.69
N LEU A 180 -17.96 4.08 9.18
CA LEU A 180 -16.90 4.94 9.69
C LEU A 180 -17.16 6.41 9.39
N PHE A 181 -17.59 6.76 8.18
CA PHE A 181 -17.91 8.15 7.87
C PHE A 181 -19.01 8.71 8.79
N GLU A 182 -20.11 7.98 8.98
CA GLU A 182 -21.18 8.39 9.90
C GLU A 182 -20.68 8.49 11.35
N ARG A 183 -19.82 7.56 11.78
CA ARG A 183 -19.22 7.62 13.11
C ARG A 183 -18.33 8.85 13.27
N MET A 184 -17.50 9.15 12.27
CA MET A 184 -16.61 10.30 12.27
C MET A 184 -17.38 11.63 12.23
N LYS A 185 -18.54 11.67 11.57
CA LYS A 185 -19.48 12.80 11.60
C LYS A 185 -20.10 13.04 12.97
N GLN A 186 -20.36 11.98 13.73
CA GLN A 186 -20.83 12.11 15.12
C GLN A 186 -19.72 12.64 16.05
N LEU A 187 -18.47 12.21 15.83
CA LEU A 187 -17.33 12.56 16.66
C LEU A 187 -16.76 13.96 16.35
N HIS A 188 -16.79 14.37 15.08
CA HIS A 188 -16.15 15.59 14.58
C HIS A 188 -17.16 16.45 13.82
N LYS A 189 -17.63 17.53 14.45
CA LYS A 189 -18.65 18.41 13.87
C LYS A 189 -18.21 19.13 12.59
N SER A 190 -16.91 19.37 12.42
CA SER A 190 -16.33 20.04 11.26
C SER A 190 -16.00 19.09 10.10
N ILE A 191 -16.35 17.81 10.20
CA ILE A 191 -15.97 16.85 9.18
C ILE A 191 -16.73 17.09 7.88
N ASN A 192 -16.00 17.09 6.77
CA ASN A 192 -16.54 17.24 5.43
C ASN A 192 -16.08 16.09 4.56
N ARG A 193 -16.99 15.58 3.74
CA ARG A 193 -16.66 14.52 2.78
C ARG A 193 -15.92 15.12 1.59
N VAL A 194 -14.75 14.58 1.28
CA VAL A 194 -13.91 15.00 0.14
C VAL A 194 -14.22 14.14 -1.07
N SER A 195 -14.45 12.85 -0.85
CA SER A 195 -14.75 11.86 -1.89
C SER A 195 -15.45 10.63 -1.29
N GLU A 196 -15.67 9.57 -2.07
CA GLU A 196 -16.26 8.35 -1.52
C GLU A 196 -15.37 7.70 -0.45
N LEU A 197 -14.06 7.74 -0.66
CA LEU A 197 -13.02 7.11 0.17
C LEU A 197 -12.27 8.08 1.08
N ALA A 198 -12.58 9.39 1.04
CA ALA A 198 -11.89 10.37 1.88
C ALA A 198 -12.83 11.41 2.50
N TYR A 199 -12.49 11.83 3.71
CA TYR A 199 -13.16 12.90 4.43
C TYR A 199 -12.16 13.60 5.35
N ARG A 200 -12.42 14.86 5.71
CA ARG A 200 -11.46 15.68 6.44
C ARG A 200 -12.11 16.55 7.49
N THR A 201 -11.38 16.82 8.56
CA THR A 201 -11.58 18.00 9.40
C THR A 201 -10.70 19.15 8.89
N GLU A 202 -10.52 20.19 9.70
CA GLU A 202 -9.55 21.24 9.44
C GLU A 202 -8.11 20.66 9.40
N ASP A 203 -7.76 19.87 10.43
CA ASP A 203 -6.38 19.41 10.66
C ASP A 203 -6.08 17.99 10.18
N VAL A 204 -7.10 17.14 10.00
CA VAL A 204 -6.91 15.70 9.76
C VAL A 204 -7.67 15.23 8.52
N THR A 205 -6.95 14.54 7.63
CA THR A 205 -7.53 13.82 6.49
C THR A 205 -7.66 12.33 6.83
N PHE A 206 -8.86 11.79 6.64
CA PHE A 206 -9.17 10.39 6.80
C PHE A 206 -9.36 9.76 5.44
N VAL A 207 -8.68 8.64 5.18
CA VAL A 207 -8.72 7.94 3.89
C VAL A 207 -8.96 6.46 4.06
N HIS A 208 -9.65 5.83 3.12
CA HIS A 208 -9.87 4.39 3.05
C HIS A 208 -9.06 3.79 1.90
N VAL A 209 -8.34 2.71 2.18
CA VAL A 209 -7.47 2.04 1.19
C VAL A 209 -7.71 0.54 1.19
N ILE A 210 -7.17 -0.15 0.20
CA ILE A 210 -7.32 -1.61 0.10
C ILE A 210 -6.74 -2.33 1.35
N HIS A 211 -7.39 -3.41 1.78
CA HIS A 211 -6.94 -4.19 2.92
C HIS A 211 -5.70 -5.05 2.55
N PRO A 212 -4.65 -5.14 3.38
CA PRO A 212 -3.40 -5.84 3.05
C PRO A 212 -3.48 -7.38 3.12
N SER A 213 -4.69 -7.95 3.05
CA SER A 213 -4.87 -9.41 3.24
C SER A 213 -4.15 -10.19 2.15
N PRO A 214 -3.36 -11.24 2.48
CA PRO A 214 -2.77 -12.14 1.50
C PRO A 214 -3.79 -12.86 0.61
N LEU A 215 -5.05 -12.94 1.05
CA LEU A 215 -6.13 -13.57 0.29
C LEU A 215 -6.69 -12.69 -0.84
N ALA A 216 -6.24 -11.42 -0.95
CA ALA A 216 -6.73 -10.44 -1.91
C ALA A 216 -5.64 -9.95 -2.88
N THR A 217 -4.69 -10.83 -3.24
CA THR A 217 -3.51 -10.47 -4.04
C THR A 217 -3.85 -9.83 -5.40
N SER A 218 -4.83 -10.36 -6.13
CA SER A 218 -5.25 -9.81 -7.43
C SER A 218 -5.83 -8.40 -7.30
N HIS A 219 -6.75 -8.19 -6.37
CA HIS A 219 -7.32 -6.86 -6.10
C HIS A 219 -6.25 -5.86 -5.65
N ARG A 220 -5.27 -6.31 -4.84
CA ARG A 220 -4.16 -5.46 -4.42
C ARG A 220 -3.26 -5.07 -5.59
N GLN A 221 -2.95 -6.01 -6.48
CA GLN A 221 -2.20 -5.70 -7.69
C GLN A 221 -2.95 -4.70 -8.56
N GLU A 222 -4.25 -4.91 -8.80
CA GLU A 222 -5.10 -3.96 -9.54
C GLU A 222 -5.12 -2.56 -8.88
N TRP A 223 -5.20 -2.49 -7.55
CA TRP A 223 -5.11 -1.21 -6.81
C TRP A 223 -3.74 -0.53 -6.91
N LEU A 224 -2.65 -1.30 -7.04
CA LEU A 224 -1.28 -0.81 -7.16
C LEU A 224 -0.88 -0.48 -8.60
N LEU A 225 -1.56 -1.03 -9.59
CA LEU A 225 -1.36 -0.66 -10.98
C LEU A 225 -1.91 0.75 -11.21
N ASP A 226 -1.25 1.52 -12.06
CA ASP A 226 -1.79 2.79 -12.53
C ASP A 226 -2.51 2.59 -13.87
N ASP A 227 -3.59 1.80 -13.82
CA ASP A 227 -4.43 1.50 -14.97
C ASP A 227 -5.82 2.17 -14.85
N THR A 228 -6.72 1.85 -15.77
CA THR A 228 -8.09 2.39 -15.77
C THR A 228 -9.06 1.61 -14.88
N SER A 229 -8.57 0.69 -14.06
CA SER A 229 -9.41 -0.10 -13.18
C SER A 229 -10.06 0.74 -12.08
N SER A 230 -11.17 0.23 -11.54
CA SER A 230 -11.87 0.87 -10.43
C SER A 230 -11.02 0.93 -9.14
N LEU A 231 -10.12 -0.03 -8.94
CA LEU A 231 -9.23 -0.07 -7.78
C LEU A 231 -8.04 0.88 -7.95
N ALA A 232 -7.48 1.01 -9.15
CA ALA A 232 -6.49 2.06 -9.43
C ALA A 232 -7.11 3.46 -9.30
N GLU A 233 -8.36 3.64 -9.71
CA GLU A 233 -9.08 4.90 -9.50
C GLU A 233 -9.33 5.18 -8.01
N SER A 234 -9.70 4.16 -7.23
CA SER A 234 -9.82 4.27 -5.78
C SER A 234 -8.53 4.76 -5.13
N ARG A 235 -7.36 4.27 -5.60
CA ARG A 235 -6.06 4.80 -5.16
C ARG A 235 -5.86 6.25 -5.56
N ARG A 236 -6.12 6.62 -6.83
CA ARG A 236 -5.96 7.99 -7.31
C ARG A 236 -6.85 8.97 -6.54
N GLU A 237 -8.08 8.59 -6.24
CA GLU A 237 -8.99 9.35 -5.40
C GLU A 237 -8.38 9.66 -4.02
N VAL A 238 -7.82 8.63 -3.36
CA VAL A 238 -7.11 8.79 -2.09
C VAL A 238 -5.89 9.71 -2.25
N CYS A 239 -5.07 9.52 -3.28
CA CYS A 239 -3.88 10.37 -3.52
C CYS A 239 -4.27 11.84 -3.75
N ARG A 240 -5.35 12.13 -4.47
CA ARG A 240 -5.87 13.50 -4.64
C ARG A 240 -6.29 14.11 -3.30
N ALA A 241 -6.98 13.34 -2.46
CA ALA A 241 -7.40 13.80 -1.14
C ALA A 241 -6.19 14.14 -0.24
N LEU A 242 -5.12 13.35 -0.31
CA LEU A 242 -3.87 13.58 0.43
C LEU A 242 -3.06 14.77 -0.11
N ALA A 243 -3.07 15.00 -1.43
CA ALA A 243 -2.38 16.15 -2.02
C ALA A 243 -3.02 17.48 -1.59
N ASN A 244 -4.36 17.52 -1.51
CA ASN A 244 -5.14 18.71 -1.13
C ASN A 244 -5.13 19.01 0.38
N SER A 245 -4.40 18.23 1.19
CA SER A 245 -4.27 18.44 2.64
C SER A 245 -2.95 19.10 3.07
N LYS A 246 -2.06 19.45 2.13
CA LYS A 246 -0.88 20.26 2.48
C LYS A 246 -1.32 21.70 2.75
N PRO A 247 -0.95 22.32 3.88
CA PRO A 247 -1.17 23.75 4.10
C PRO A 247 -0.41 24.54 3.03
N GLU A 248 -1.03 25.60 2.49
CA GLU A 248 -0.30 26.63 1.74
C GLU A 248 0.85 27.13 2.62
N GLU A 249 2.08 26.86 2.20
CA GLU A 249 3.27 27.46 2.77
C GLU A 249 3.12 28.97 2.55
N LYS A 250 2.95 29.74 3.63
CA LYS A 250 2.95 31.21 3.57
C LYS A 250 4.30 31.66 2.99
N ALA A 251 4.32 31.90 1.69
CA ALA A 251 5.47 32.42 0.98
C ALA A 251 5.86 33.78 1.57
N SER A 252 6.98 33.80 2.29
CA SER A 252 7.67 35.05 2.60
C SER A 252 8.26 35.59 1.31
N ASN A 253 7.75 36.75 0.89
CA ASN A 253 8.26 37.59 -0.19
C ASN A 253 9.79 37.67 -0.19
N GLN A 254 10.42 37.06 -1.20
CA GLN A 254 11.59 37.65 -1.86
C GLN A 254 11.43 37.48 -3.37
N SER A 255 11.21 38.63 -4.01
CA SER A 255 11.04 38.82 -5.44
C SER A 255 12.36 38.64 -6.20
N PHE A 256 12.33 37.90 -7.31
CA PHE A 256 13.17 38.12 -8.49
C PHE A 256 12.38 37.76 -9.77
N PRO A 257 12.76 38.32 -10.93
CA PRO A 257 11.81 38.98 -11.81
C PRO A 257 11.24 38.07 -12.89
N THR A 258 10.11 38.58 -13.37
CA THR A 258 9.28 38.23 -14.52
C THR A 258 10.02 37.65 -15.73
N SER A 259 9.59 36.46 -16.13
CA SER A 259 9.50 36.09 -17.54
C SER A 259 8.40 35.05 -17.75
N THR A 260 7.31 35.47 -18.38
CA THR A 260 6.39 34.61 -19.14
C THR A 260 6.60 34.89 -20.62
N PRO A 261 6.14 34.05 -21.57
CA PRO A 261 5.56 32.69 -21.42
C PRO A 261 6.16 31.69 -22.44
N SER A 262 6.19 30.38 -22.13
CA SER A 262 6.05 29.35 -23.18
C SER A 262 5.76 27.96 -22.61
N GLU A 263 4.76 27.33 -23.22
CA GLU A 263 4.42 25.90 -23.27
C GLU A 263 5.55 24.92 -22.87
N VAL A 264 5.39 24.15 -21.79
CA VAL A 264 5.78 22.72 -21.70
C VAL A 264 4.95 22.04 -20.61
N GLU A 265 3.80 21.48 -20.99
CA GLU A 265 3.35 20.22 -20.41
C GLU A 265 4.17 19.07 -21.03
N MET A 266 4.36 17.99 -20.27
CA MET A 266 4.96 16.68 -20.64
C MET A 266 6.49 16.54 -20.68
N ASN A 267 7.06 15.93 -19.61
CA ASN A 267 7.69 14.59 -19.63
C ASN A 267 8.58 14.35 -18.39
N LEU A 268 8.24 13.39 -17.54
CA LEU A 268 9.21 12.79 -16.59
C LEU A 268 9.83 11.53 -17.25
N ALA A 269 11.00 11.69 -17.87
CA ALA A 269 11.84 10.55 -18.25
C ALA A 269 12.78 10.17 -17.09
N LEU A 270 12.84 8.88 -16.74
CA LEU A 270 13.86 8.33 -15.82
C LEU A 270 15.28 8.62 -16.35
N PRO A 271 16.26 8.95 -15.48
CA PRO A 271 17.62 9.28 -15.91
C PRO A 271 18.34 8.08 -16.57
N ALA A 272 19.17 8.36 -17.57
CA ALA A 272 20.01 7.37 -18.24
C ALA A 272 21.06 6.77 -17.27
N GLY A 273 21.36 5.48 -17.41
CA GLY A 273 22.35 4.75 -16.60
C GLY A 273 21.76 3.80 -15.54
N ILE A 274 20.44 3.78 -15.35
CA ILE A 274 19.77 2.78 -14.52
C ILE A 274 19.85 1.41 -15.22
N CYS A 275 20.19 0.37 -14.47
CA CYS A 275 20.27 -1.01 -14.96
C CYS A 275 19.32 -1.91 -14.18
N ARG A 276 18.65 -2.83 -14.89
CA ARG A 276 17.91 -3.96 -14.29
C ARG A 276 18.37 -5.26 -14.92
N SER A 277 18.28 -6.36 -14.19
CA SER A 277 18.67 -7.68 -14.69
C SER A 277 17.49 -8.63 -14.70
N VAL A 278 17.38 -9.44 -15.74
CA VAL A 278 16.44 -10.57 -15.82
C VAL A 278 17.19 -11.87 -16.06
N PRO A 279 16.76 -13.00 -15.49
CA PRO A 279 17.41 -14.28 -15.72
C PRO A 279 17.22 -14.73 -17.18
N VAL A 280 18.28 -15.30 -17.76
CA VAL A 280 18.13 -16.12 -18.97
C VAL A 280 17.50 -17.44 -18.54
N THR A 281 16.36 -17.80 -19.12
CA THR A 281 15.67 -19.06 -18.80
C THR A 281 15.88 -20.09 -19.90
N GLU A 282 15.81 -21.37 -19.56
CA GLU A 282 15.89 -22.48 -20.53
C GLU A 282 14.82 -22.33 -21.62
N GLY A 283 13.57 -22.09 -21.22
CA GLY A 283 12.50 -21.80 -22.19
C GLY A 283 12.73 -20.55 -23.04
N GLY A 284 13.47 -19.55 -22.54
CA GLY A 284 13.85 -18.35 -23.31
C GLY A 284 14.92 -18.64 -24.37
N LEU A 285 15.85 -19.55 -24.07
CA LEU A 285 16.87 -20.04 -25.02
C LEU A 285 16.24 -20.92 -26.10
N GLU A 286 15.35 -21.83 -25.72
CA GLU A 286 14.65 -22.73 -26.66
C GLU A 286 13.68 -21.98 -27.58
N ASN A 287 13.07 -20.92 -27.07
CA ASN A 287 12.02 -20.17 -27.77
C ASN A 287 12.42 -18.73 -28.10
N ASP A 288 13.70 -18.43 -28.21
CA ASP A 288 14.19 -17.15 -28.77
C ASP A 288 13.57 -15.90 -28.10
N TYR A 289 13.47 -15.86 -26.76
CA TYR A 289 12.90 -14.71 -26.03
C TYR A 289 13.63 -14.39 -24.73
N ILE A 290 13.50 -13.14 -24.30
CA ILE A 290 13.91 -12.67 -22.97
C ILE A 290 12.65 -12.28 -22.21
N ARG A 291 12.46 -12.89 -21.03
CA ARG A 291 11.27 -12.62 -20.20
C ARG A 291 11.44 -11.27 -19.51
N LEU A 292 10.56 -10.33 -19.82
CA LEU A 292 10.58 -8.98 -19.25
C LEU A 292 9.58 -8.82 -18.09
N THR A 293 8.97 -9.92 -17.64
CA THR A 293 7.84 -9.90 -16.68
C THR A 293 8.11 -9.05 -15.44
N ASP A 294 9.32 -9.16 -14.89
CA ASP A 294 9.71 -8.52 -13.63
C ASP A 294 10.29 -7.11 -13.82
N VAL A 295 10.38 -6.64 -15.06
CA VAL A 295 10.96 -5.34 -15.45
C VAL A 295 10.09 -4.58 -16.44
N MET A 296 8.80 -4.94 -16.58
CA MET A 296 7.88 -4.27 -17.50
C MET A 296 7.71 -2.78 -17.19
N ASP A 297 7.82 -2.40 -15.92
CA ASP A 297 7.80 -1.02 -15.43
C ASP A 297 9.05 -0.23 -15.82
N PHE A 298 10.10 -0.89 -16.30
CA PHE A 298 11.32 -0.24 -16.76
C PHE A 298 11.17 0.37 -18.16
N PHE A 299 10.21 -0.14 -18.95
CA PHE A 299 9.91 0.35 -20.29
C PHE A 299 8.71 1.30 -20.24
N PRO A 300 8.66 2.32 -21.11
CA PRO A 300 7.50 3.22 -21.15
C PRO A 300 6.25 2.46 -21.58
N ALA A 301 5.11 2.77 -20.97
CA ALA A 301 3.86 2.07 -21.22
C ALA A 301 3.46 2.07 -22.71
N ASP A 302 3.74 3.17 -23.41
CA ASP A 302 3.44 3.31 -24.84
C ASP A 302 4.27 2.38 -25.74
N ALA A 303 5.32 1.75 -25.22
CA ALA A 303 6.09 0.72 -25.91
C ALA A 303 5.57 -0.71 -25.71
N VAL A 304 4.48 -0.89 -24.95
CA VAL A 304 3.87 -2.20 -24.70
C VAL A 304 2.62 -2.37 -25.56
N GLY A 305 2.69 -3.27 -26.53
CA GLY A 305 1.61 -3.59 -27.45
C GLY A 305 0.81 -4.82 -27.02
N GLY A 306 -0.26 -5.12 -27.75
CA GLY A 306 -1.07 -6.32 -27.57
C GLY A 306 -0.40 -7.60 -28.10
N ALA A 307 -1.14 -8.71 -27.99
CA ALA A 307 -0.65 -10.08 -28.27
C ALA A 307 -0.28 -10.38 -29.74
N SER A 308 -0.50 -9.44 -30.67
CA SER A 308 -0.21 -9.63 -32.09
C SER A 308 0.39 -8.38 -32.72
N ALA A 309 1.05 -8.53 -33.87
CA ALA A 309 1.63 -7.42 -34.61
C ALA A 309 0.58 -6.38 -35.08
N LYS A 310 -0.70 -6.76 -35.14
CA LYS A 310 -1.81 -5.84 -35.45
C LYS A 310 -2.14 -4.89 -34.29
N HIS A 311 -1.70 -5.23 -33.08
CA HIS A 311 -1.82 -4.41 -31.88
C HIS A 311 -0.45 -3.95 -31.42
N ARG A 312 0.41 -3.52 -32.35
CA ARG A 312 1.71 -2.94 -32.00
C ARG A 312 1.54 -1.72 -31.09
N ALA A 313 2.52 -1.53 -30.22
CA ALA A 313 2.54 -0.40 -29.31
C ALA A 313 2.62 0.95 -30.06
N ARG A 314 2.21 2.03 -29.39
CA ARG A 314 2.18 3.38 -29.98
C ARG A 314 3.58 3.97 -30.14
N MET A 315 4.54 3.50 -29.35
CA MET A 315 5.93 3.90 -29.37
C MET A 315 6.81 2.67 -29.62
N LEU A 316 7.89 2.84 -30.38
CA LEU A 316 8.89 1.78 -30.55
C LEU A 316 10.14 2.12 -29.73
N LEU A 317 10.74 1.08 -29.16
CA LEU A 317 11.99 1.14 -28.42
C LEU A 317 13.16 0.96 -29.37
N ARG A 318 14.24 1.72 -29.15
CA ARG A 318 15.55 1.42 -29.74
C ARG A 318 16.31 0.48 -28.81
N ILE A 319 16.50 -0.77 -29.22
CA ILE A 319 17.18 -1.80 -28.42
C ILE A 319 18.53 -2.11 -29.06
N THR A 320 19.63 -1.81 -28.37
CA THR A 320 20.99 -2.18 -28.78
C THR A 320 21.40 -3.45 -28.05
N PHE A 321 21.61 -4.55 -28.78
CA PHE A 321 22.19 -5.77 -28.22
C PHE A 321 23.72 -5.70 -28.22
N ALA A 322 24.35 -6.08 -27.11
CA ALA A 322 25.80 -6.09 -26.94
C ALA A 322 26.27 -7.47 -26.43
N PRO A 323 26.92 -8.30 -27.27
CA PRO A 323 27.25 -8.07 -28.69
C PRO A 323 26.02 -8.16 -29.60
N GLY A 324 26.01 -7.45 -30.73
CA GLY A 324 24.97 -7.60 -31.75
C GLY A 324 24.55 -6.29 -32.41
N GLU A 325 23.35 -6.33 -32.98
CA GLU A 325 22.75 -5.24 -33.73
C GLU A 325 21.89 -4.31 -32.85
N THR A 326 21.55 -3.14 -33.39
CA THR A 326 20.51 -2.27 -32.82
C THR A 326 19.23 -2.41 -33.63
N ILE A 327 18.12 -2.65 -32.95
CA ILE A 327 16.79 -2.80 -33.56
C ILE A 327 15.81 -1.75 -33.04
N THR A 328 14.69 -1.61 -33.76
CA THR A 328 13.53 -0.85 -33.31
C THR A 328 12.34 -1.81 -33.14
N THR A 329 11.81 -1.93 -31.93
CA THR A 329 10.76 -2.93 -31.61
C THR A 329 9.83 -2.45 -30.49
N ASP A 330 8.66 -3.07 -30.35
CA ASP A 330 7.80 -2.94 -29.18
C ASP A 330 7.85 -4.20 -28.31
N ILE A 331 7.17 -4.17 -27.17
CA ILE A 331 7.02 -5.31 -26.28
C ILE A 331 5.65 -5.93 -26.52
N ASP A 332 5.59 -7.24 -26.72
CA ASP A 332 4.32 -7.98 -26.63
C ASP A 332 3.92 -8.01 -25.15
N GLY A 333 2.94 -7.21 -24.76
CA GLY A 333 2.50 -7.07 -23.37
C GLY A 333 1.80 -8.31 -22.80
N SER A 334 1.25 -9.17 -23.67
CA SER A 334 0.64 -10.45 -23.24
C SER A 334 1.72 -11.44 -22.85
N LYS A 335 2.77 -11.56 -23.68
CA LYS A 335 3.88 -12.49 -23.44
C LYS A 335 4.99 -11.89 -22.59
N LYS A 336 5.01 -10.56 -22.46
CA LYS A 336 6.04 -9.76 -21.77
C LYS A 336 7.44 -10.04 -22.33
N ILE A 337 7.58 -9.95 -23.64
CA ILE A 337 8.84 -10.18 -24.39
C ILE A 337 9.03 -9.12 -25.47
N LEU A 338 10.27 -8.84 -25.87
CA LEU A 338 10.53 -8.06 -27.09
C LEU A 338 9.90 -8.78 -28.29
N ARG A 339 9.16 -8.03 -29.12
CA ARG A 339 8.41 -8.64 -30.22
C ARG A 339 9.34 -9.22 -31.31
N GLU A 340 10.47 -8.56 -31.57
CA GLU A 340 11.47 -9.01 -32.55
C GLU A 340 12.32 -10.19 -32.01
N ARG A 341 11.71 -11.37 -31.91
CA ARG A 341 12.35 -12.61 -31.43
C ARG A 341 13.56 -13.04 -32.24
N GLY A 342 13.60 -12.72 -33.54
CA GLY A 342 14.74 -13.06 -34.41
C GLY A 342 16.04 -12.36 -34.00
N ALA A 343 15.97 -11.11 -33.54
CA ALA A 343 17.13 -10.39 -33.02
C ALA A 343 17.56 -10.93 -31.64
N VAL A 344 16.59 -11.28 -30.79
CA VAL A 344 16.85 -11.91 -29.49
C VAL A 344 17.59 -13.24 -29.66
N ARG A 345 17.17 -14.08 -30.61
CA ARG A 345 17.87 -15.33 -30.96
C ARG A 345 19.34 -15.09 -31.29
N ARG A 346 19.62 -14.15 -32.20
CA ARG A 346 20.98 -13.83 -32.63
C ARG A 346 21.82 -13.32 -31.46
N PHE A 347 21.27 -12.43 -30.64
CA PHE A 347 21.93 -11.92 -29.44
C PHE A 347 22.30 -13.03 -28.45
N LEU A 348 21.36 -13.92 -28.10
CA LEU A 348 21.62 -15.03 -27.17
C LEU A 348 22.67 -16.00 -27.73
N GLY A 349 22.60 -16.29 -29.04
CA GLY A 349 23.58 -17.14 -29.73
C GLY A 349 24.98 -16.54 -29.79
N LEU A 350 25.11 -15.28 -30.22
CA LEU A 350 26.40 -14.56 -30.28
C LEU A 350 27.06 -14.39 -28.91
N SER A 351 26.25 -14.31 -27.85
CA SER A 351 26.74 -14.17 -26.47
C SER A 351 27.10 -15.51 -25.81
N GLY A 352 26.81 -16.64 -26.47
CA GLY A 352 26.93 -17.98 -25.90
C GLY A 352 26.15 -18.11 -24.57
N ALA A 353 24.97 -17.50 -24.49
CA ALA A 353 24.20 -17.40 -23.24
C ALA A 353 23.72 -18.78 -22.75
N THR A 354 23.71 -18.99 -21.44
CA THR A 354 23.17 -20.19 -20.79
C THR A 354 22.09 -19.82 -19.78
N ALA A 355 21.27 -20.79 -19.33
CA ALA A 355 20.23 -20.55 -18.32
C ALA A 355 20.78 -20.15 -16.93
N ARG A 356 22.10 -20.10 -16.76
CA ARG A 356 22.77 -19.59 -15.54
C ARG A 356 23.13 -18.10 -15.64
N ASP A 357 23.00 -17.52 -16.82
CA ASP A 357 23.36 -16.13 -17.08
C ASP A 357 22.17 -15.17 -16.81
N THR A 358 22.48 -13.88 -16.79
CA THR A 358 21.46 -12.81 -16.71
C THR A 358 21.61 -11.87 -17.89
N VAL A 359 20.48 -11.31 -18.34
CA VAL A 359 20.47 -10.19 -19.27
C VAL A 359 20.37 -8.91 -18.44
N GLU A 360 21.37 -8.06 -18.55
CA GLU A 360 21.31 -6.69 -18.06
C GLU A 360 20.65 -5.80 -19.12
N ILE A 361 19.67 -5.01 -18.68
CA ILE A 361 18.93 -4.04 -19.46
C ILE A 361 19.27 -2.67 -18.90
N ILE A 362 20.02 -1.89 -19.67
CA ILE A 362 20.51 -0.57 -19.28
C ILE A 362 19.71 0.47 -20.04
N LYS A 363 19.07 1.40 -19.34
CA LYS A 363 18.37 2.52 -19.98
C LYS A 363 19.39 3.55 -20.42
N THR A 364 19.48 3.78 -21.73
CA THR A 364 20.39 4.76 -22.34
C THR A 364 19.69 6.06 -22.70
N ASP A 365 18.37 6.02 -22.88
CA ASP A 365 17.51 7.19 -23.12
C ASP A 365 16.04 6.86 -22.75
N ALA A 366 15.11 7.81 -22.87
CA ALA A 366 13.69 7.65 -22.55
C ALA A 366 13.07 6.39 -23.18
N ALA A 367 13.39 6.13 -24.46
CA ALA A 367 12.93 4.98 -25.25
C ALA A 367 14.09 4.14 -25.83
N ALA A 368 15.32 4.26 -25.29
CA ALA A 368 16.47 3.51 -25.76
C ALA A 368 17.11 2.68 -24.64
N TYR A 369 17.45 1.43 -24.95
CA TYR A 369 18.01 0.48 -24.00
C TYR A 369 19.14 -0.33 -24.63
N THR A 370 20.14 -0.67 -23.83
CA THR A 370 21.20 -1.61 -24.20
C THR A 370 21.03 -2.91 -23.41
N LEU A 371 21.04 -4.04 -24.11
CA LEU A 371 20.97 -5.38 -23.52
C LEU A 371 22.33 -6.06 -23.64
N ARG A 372 22.87 -6.58 -22.53
CA ARG A 372 24.12 -7.35 -22.51
C ARG A 372 24.01 -8.56 -21.59
N ILE A 373 24.80 -9.60 -21.85
CA ILE A 373 24.88 -10.76 -20.95
C ILE A 373 25.86 -10.48 -19.82
N ALA A 374 25.42 -10.71 -18.58
CA ALA A 374 26.28 -10.81 -17.41
C ALA A 374 26.46 -12.29 -17.05
N LYS A 375 27.68 -12.80 -17.27
CA LYS A 375 28.09 -14.17 -16.94
C LYS A 375 28.25 -14.31 -15.44
N ARG A 376 27.64 -15.34 -14.85
CA ARG A 376 27.83 -15.64 -13.43
C ARG A 376 29.19 -16.33 -13.25
N MET A 377 30.10 -15.73 -12.48
CA MET A 377 31.40 -16.36 -12.20
C MET A 377 31.21 -17.70 -11.49
N GLN A 378 31.90 -18.73 -11.96
CA GLN A 378 31.96 -20.04 -11.31
C GLN A 378 32.60 -19.86 -9.93
N ARG A 379 31.89 -20.28 -8.88
CA ARG A 379 32.49 -20.62 -7.59
C ARG A 379 32.76 -22.10 -7.56
#